data_AF-A0A8X6NVH3-F1
#
_entry.id   AF-A0A8X6NVH3-F1
#
_cell.length_a   1.000
_cell.length_b   1.000
_cell.length_c   1.000
_cell.angle_alpha   90.00
_cell.angle_beta   90.00
_cell.angle_gamma   90.00
#
_symmetry.space_group_name_H-M   'P 1'
#
loop_
_entity.id
_entity.type
_entity.pdbx_description
1 polymer ?
#
loop_
_entity_poly.entity_id
_entity_poly.type
_entity_poly.pdbx_seq_one_letter_code
_entity_poly.pdbx_strand_id
1 'polypeptide(L)'
;MESKSPSSFPKIHNNNGQHCLELIKLTPRFNLTEDYVTIYLSLFERLAKKTNIDVKGWVSCLSTLLPSEIGQLIRRELKEKFED
;
A
#
# COMPACT_ATOMS: atom_id res chain seq x y z
N MET A 1 20.78 39.38 -20.12
CA MET A 1 21.52 38.15 -19.81
C MET A 1 20.66 37.34 -18.85
N GLU A 2 20.34 36.11 -19.25
CA GLU A 2 19.27 35.28 -18.74
C GLU A 2 19.64 34.65 -17.39
N SER A 3 18.93 35.01 -16.33
CA SER A 3 19.09 34.43 -15.00
C SER A 3 18.44 33.05 -14.98
N LYS A 4 19.18 32.00 -15.34
CA LYS A 4 18.74 30.61 -15.19
C LYS A 4 18.61 30.28 -13.69
N SER A 5 17.37 30.11 -13.24
CA SER A 5 17.07 29.45 -11.97
C SER A 5 17.61 28.02 -12.00
N PRO A 6 18.40 27.57 -11.01
CA PRO A 6 18.77 26.18 -10.96
C PRO A 6 17.68 25.37 -10.25
N SER A 7 17.34 24.25 -10.88
CA SER A 7 16.85 23.04 -10.23
C SER A 7 15.34 22.90 -9.95
N SER A 8 14.57 22.70 -11.04
CA SER A 8 13.42 21.79 -10.97
C SER A 8 13.95 20.36 -11.05
N PHE A 9 14.35 19.79 -9.90
CA PHE A 9 14.42 18.34 -9.80
C PHE A 9 12.99 17.84 -10.07
N PRO A 10 12.78 16.83 -10.95
CA PRO A 10 11.49 16.19 -11.02
C PRO A 10 11.19 15.68 -9.61
N LYS A 11 10.18 16.26 -8.96
CA LYS A 11 9.56 15.65 -7.80
C LYS A 11 9.08 14.30 -8.31
N ILE A 12 9.83 13.24 -8.03
CA ILE A 12 9.28 11.89 -8.05
C ILE A 12 8.24 11.94 -6.94
N HIS A 13 7.03 12.34 -7.29
CA HIS A 13 5.90 12.23 -6.42
C HIS A 13 5.83 10.73 -6.14
N ASN A 14 6.17 10.34 -4.91
CA ASN A 14 5.96 8.99 -4.44
C ASN A 14 4.44 8.83 -4.26
N ASN A 15 3.74 8.74 -5.40
CA ASN A 15 2.29 8.72 -5.51
C ASN A 15 1.72 7.53 -4.72
N ASN A 16 2.50 6.47 -4.53
CA ASN A 16 2.10 5.32 -3.72
C ASN A 16 1.59 5.69 -2.33
N GLY A 17 2.17 6.70 -1.66
CA GLY A 17 1.68 7.13 -0.34
C GLY A 17 0.24 7.67 -0.40
N GLN A 18 -0.02 8.58 -1.34
CA GLN A 18 -1.34 9.19 -1.52
C GLN A 18 -2.38 8.18 -2.00
N HIS A 19 -2.01 7.36 -2.98
CA HIS A 19 -2.89 6.34 -3.54
C HIS A 19 -3.18 5.22 -2.53
N CYS A 20 -2.20 4.87 -1.68
CA CYS A 20 -2.40 3.94 -0.56
C CYS A 20 -3.41 4.46 0.46
N LEU A 21 -3.32 5.74 0.82
CA LEU A 21 -4.30 6.38 1.71
C LEU A 21 -5.71 6.36 1.11
N GLU A 22 -5.82 6.59 -0.20
CA GLU A 22 -7.10 6.50 -0.91
C GLU A 22 -7.64 5.07 -0.90
N LEU A 23 -6.81 4.07 -1.18
CA LEU A 23 -7.19 2.66 -1.08
C LEU A 23 -7.65 2.27 0.32
N ILE A 24 -6.93 2.68 1.37
CA ILE A 24 -7.29 2.40 2.76
C ILE A 24 -8.66 3.01 3.10
N LYS A 25 -8.97 4.20 2.58
CA LYS A 25 -10.29 4.83 2.80
C LYS A 25 -11.43 4.09 2.09
N LEU A 26 -11.16 3.53 0.91
CA LEU A 26 -12.15 2.83 0.09
C LEU A 26 -12.38 1.38 0.52
N THR A 27 -11.44 0.80 1.26
CA THR A 27 -11.46 -0.62 1.62
C THR A 27 -11.94 -0.78 3.07
N PRO A 28 -12.95 -1.64 3.34
CA PRO A 28 -13.31 -1.97 4.71
C PRO A 28 -12.14 -2.65 5.42
N ARG A 29 -12.06 -2.49 6.74
CA ARG A 29 -11.11 -3.27 7.56
C ARG A 29 -11.55 -4.73 7.59
N PHE A 30 -10.58 -5.63 7.60
CA PHE A 30 -10.84 -7.06 7.67
C PHE A 30 -11.34 -7.47 9.05
N ASN A 31 -12.44 -8.23 9.10
CA ASN A 31 -12.96 -8.86 10.30
C ASN A 31 -12.58 -10.35 10.35
N LEU A 32 -11.88 -10.76 11.41
CA LEU A 32 -11.43 -12.14 11.61
C LEU A 32 -12.55 -13.18 11.71
N THR A 33 -13.73 -12.77 12.20
CA THR A 33 -14.83 -13.70 12.49
C THR A 33 -15.84 -13.79 11.35
N GLU A 34 -15.95 -12.74 10.53
CA GLU A 34 -17.02 -12.59 9.55
C GLU A 34 -16.52 -12.64 8.10
N ASP A 35 -15.31 -12.16 7.84
CA ASP A 35 -14.83 -12.01 6.47
C ASP A 35 -14.05 -13.24 6.00
N TYR A 36 -14.39 -13.72 4.81
CA TYR A 36 -13.58 -14.71 4.10
C TYR A 36 -12.35 -14.03 3.50
N VAL A 37 -11.16 -14.47 3.93
CA VAL A 37 -9.87 -13.91 3.49
C VAL A 37 -9.72 -13.89 1.96
N THR A 38 -10.21 -14.91 1.26
CA THR A 38 -10.13 -15.01 -0.21
C THR A 38 -10.96 -13.93 -0.90
N ILE A 39 -12.17 -13.64 -0.39
CA ILE A 39 -13.05 -12.58 -0.89
C ILE A 39 -12.44 -11.22 -0.59
N TYR A 40 -11.92 -11.04 0.63
CA TYR A 40 -11.29 -9.81 1.06
C TYR A 40 -10.08 -9.42 0.20
N LEU A 41 -9.16 -10.37 -0.02
CA LEU A 41 -7.99 -10.14 -0.86
C LEU A 41 -8.37 -9.85 -2.32
N SER A 42 -9.39 -10.53 -2.84
CA SER A 42 -9.92 -10.27 -4.18
C SER A 42 -10.52 -8.85 -4.30
N LEU A 43 -11.19 -8.36 -3.25
CA LEU A 43 -11.69 -6.98 -3.21
C LEU A 43 -10.53 -5.98 -3.16
N PHE A 44 -9.58 -6.20 -2.25
CA PHE A 44 -8.40 -5.37 -2.10
C PHE A 44 -7.64 -5.24 -3.43
N GLU A 45 -7.37 -6.35 -4.12
CA GLU A 45 -6.66 -6.36 -5.40
C GLU A 45 -7.36 -5.50 -6.46
N ARG A 46 -8.70 -5.60 -6.58
CA ARG A 46 -9.48 -4.78 -7.52
C ARG A 46 -9.36 -3.29 -7.20
N LEU A 47 -9.43 -2.92 -5.91
CA LEU A 47 -9.32 -1.53 -5.49
C LEU A 47 -7.88 -0.99 -5.64
N ALA A 48 -6.87 -1.81 -5.38
CA ALA A 48 -5.46 -1.46 -5.55
C ALA A 48 -5.10 -1.23 -7.02
N LYS A 49 -5.62 -2.08 -7.93
CA LYS A 49 -5.50 -1.87 -9.38
C LYS A 49 -6.22 -0.59 -9.83
N LYS A 50 -7.43 -0.34 -9.32
CA LYS A 50 -8.20 0.87 -9.65
C LYS A 50 -7.51 2.16 -9.19
N THR A 51 -6.83 2.12 -8.04
CA THR A 51 -6.06 3.24 -7.49
C THR A 51 -4.64 3.31 -8.07
N ASN A 52 -4.23 2.41 -8.96
CA ASN A 52 -2.93 2.43 -9.64
C ASN A 52 -1.72 2.52 -8.69
N ILE A 53 -1.79 1.82 -7.55
CA ILE A 53 -0.69 1.72 -6.58
C ILE A 53 0.32 0.70 -7.11
N ASP A 54 1.62 1.02 -7.03
CA ASP A 54 2.68 0.05 -7.31
C ASP A 54 2.60 -1.16 -6.37
N VAL A 55 2.88 -2.35 -6.88
CA VAL A 55 2.78 -3.60 -6.10
C VAL A 55 3.61 -3.56 -4.81
N LYS A 56 4.74 -2.82 -4.78
CA LYS A 56 5.55 -2.64 -3.57
C LYS A 56 4.82 -1.88 -2.46
N GLY A 57 3.85 -1.03 -2.81
CA GLY A 57 2.98 -0.31 -1.88
C GLY A 57 1.83 -1.14 -1.30
N TRP A 58 1.44 -2.23 -1.98
CA TRP A 58 0.26 -3.02 -1.61
C TRP A 58 0.38 -3.61 -0.22
N VAL A 59 1.56 -4.14 0.13
CA VAL A 59 1.84 -4.70 1.45
C VAL A 59 1.56 -3.68 2.55
N SER A 60 2.03 -2.44 2.37
CA SER A 60 1.86 -1.38 3.37
C SER A 60 0.38 -1.04 3.57
N CYS A 61 -0.39 -0.97 2.49
CA CYS A 61 -1.82 -0.68 2.57
C CYS A 61 -2.59 -1.84 3.20
N LEU A 62 -2.31 -3.07 2.75
CA LEU A 62 -2.96 -4.28 3.25
C LEU A 62 -2.68 -4.47 4.75
N SER A 63 -1.44 -4.29 5.19
CA SER A 63 -1.06 -4.40 6.60
C SER A 63 -1.79 -3.41 7.51
N THR A 64 -2.25 -2.28 6.98
CA THR A 64 -3.01 -1.27 7.73
C THR A 64 -4.49 -1.62 7.86
N LEU A 65 -5.01 -2.42 6.93
CA LEU A 65 -6.40 -2.81 6.87
C LEU A 65 -6.69 -4.13 7.60
N LEU A 66 -5.64 -4.92 7.85
CA LEU A 66 -5.69 -6.15 8.62
C LEU A 66 -5.58 -5.87 10.13
N PRO A 67 -6.11 -6.78 10.98
CA PRO A 67 -5.80 -6.81 12.40
C PRO A 67 -4.30 -6.79 12.67
N SER A 68 -3.90 -6.15 13.77
CA SER A 68 -2.49 -5.87 14.09
C SER A 68 -1.64 -7.14 14.08
N GLU A 69 -2.16 -8.23 14.61
CA GLU A 69 -1.49 -9.51 14.74
C GLU A 69 -1.09 -10.06 13.36
N ILE A 70 -2.01 -10.01 12.40
CA ILE A 70 -1.78 -10.47 11.02
C ILE A 70 -0.88 -9.47 10.27
N GLY A 71 -1.16 -8.17 10.37
CA GLY A 71 -0.37 -7.13 9.72
C GLY A 71 1.09 -7.07 10.23
N GLN A 72 1.35 -7.51 11.46
CA GLN A 72 2.71 -7.67 12.00
C GLN A 72 3.38 -8.96 11.49
N LEU A 73 2.65 -10.08 11.39
CA LEU A 73 3.19 -11.33 10.85
C LEU A 73 3.70 -11.14 9.41
N ILE A 74 2.89 -10.50 8.55
CA ILE A 74 3.27 -10.22 7.15
C ILE A 74 4.52 -9.33 7.09
N ARG A 75 4.60 -8.29 7.93
CA ARG A 75 5.77 -7.40 7.98
C ARG A 75 7.04 -8.12 8.43
N ARG A 76 6.94 -9.05 9.37
CA ARG A 76 8.08 -9.87 9.83
C ARG A 76 8.57 -10.82 8.74
N GLU A 77 7.66 -11.55 8.10
CA GLU A 77 8.01 -12.49 7.02
C GLU A 77 8.73 -11.77 5.88
N LEU A 78 8.27 -10.56 5.51
CA LEU A 78 8.94 -9.77 4.48
C LEU A 78 10.32 -9.30 4.93
N LYS A 79 10.48 -8.87 6.18
CA LYS A 79 11.79 -8.48 6.70
C LYS A 79 12.77 -9.65 6.65
N GLU A 80 12.34 -10.86 7.02
CA GLU A 80 13.19 -12.06 6.98
C GLU A 80 13.59 -12.46 5.56
N LYS A 81 12.73 -12.23 4.55
CA LYS A 81 13.01 -12.58 3.14
C LYS A 81 13.91 -11.62 2.38
N PHE A 82 14.23 -10.45 2.93
CA PHE A 82 15.11 -9.44 2.29
C PHE A 82 16.49 -9.33 2.94
N GLU A 83 16.78 -10.16 3.94
CA GLU A 83 18.06 -10.18 4.67
C GLU A 83 18.95 -11.40 4.31
N ASP A 84 18.59 -12.15 3.26
CA ASP A 84 19.38 -13.25 2.66
C ASP A 84 20.06 -12.81 1.35
#